data_AF-A0A915LW40-F1
#
_entry.id   AF-A0A915LW40-F1
#
_cell.length_a   1.000
_cell.length_b   1.000
_cell.length_c   1.000
_cell.angle_alpha   90.00
_cell.angle_beta   90.00
_cell.angle_gamma   90.00
#
_symmetry.space_group_name_H-M   'P 1'
#
loop_
_entity.id
_entity.type
_entity.pdbx_description
1 polymer ?
#
loop_
_entity_poly.entity_id
_entity_poly.type
_entity_poly.pdbx_seq_one_letter_code
_entity_poly.pdbx_strand_id
1 'polypeptide(L)'
;MIKTRPSRFSNLKNGNDGDVAQLGPNMLKTLNDNQWIDDFAAGLLSNCVAVLRLCHSLTERMLPLEQQKSNQYSLQIDKLICEASGRLMPNFESLLCSMAAPNVDIRVLEARVNSLVSASWALAMPICLANLKQKEPLEEILNEMNAHLKQLQVALDQFEEQEEKQQIENCKNATKFSLRLQNFNKTQNHVSETSFTNSENPGLPHTCENVKIRIGNDEEQISSLLPSTPEQFVEETAPADPAITK
;
A
#
# COMPACT_ATOMS: atom_id res chain seq x y z
N MET A 1 -21.41 21.85 0.20
CA MET A 1 -20.38 22.14 -0.83
C MET A 1 -19.04 21.65 -0.30
N ILE A 2 -18.56 20.50 -0.78
CA ILE A 2 -17.24 19.96 -0.42
C ILE A 2 -16.22 20.67 -1.31
N LYS A 3 -15.39 21.54 -0.73
CA LYS A 3 -14.34 22.26 -1.43
C LYS A 3 -13.17 21.29 -1.64
N THR A 4 -13.23 20.48 -2.69
CA THR A 4 -12.09 19.71 -3.17
C THR A 4 -10.96 20.69 -3.50
N ARG A 5 -9.89 20.66 -2.70
CA ARG A 5 -8.68 21.43 -2.99
C ARG A 5 -8.14 20.94 -4.34
N PRO A 6 -7.78 21.84 -5.27
CA PRO A 6 -7.15 21.41 -6.52
C PRO A 6 -5.84 20.70 -6.19
N SER A 7 -5.67 19.49 -6.72
CA SER A 7 -4.41 18.75 -6.66
C SER A 7 -3.31 19.62 -7.24
N ARG A 8 -2.41 20.12 -6.38
CA ARG A 8 -1.28 21.00 -6.76
C ARG A 8 -0.19 20.30 -7.58
N PHE A 9 -0.37 19.02 -7.90
CA PHE A 9 0.67 18.13 -8.44
C PHE A 9 0.57 17.92 -9.96
N SER A 10 -0.42 18.50 -10.64
CA SER A 10 -0.69 18.21 -12.06
C SER A 10 0.17 18.99 -13.08
N ASN A 11 1.38 19.43 -12.74
CA ASN A 11 2.19 20.30 -13.61
C ASN A 11 3.65 19.87 -13.83
N LEU A 12 3.93 18.57 -13.78
CA LEU A 12 5.24 18.03 -14.20
C LEU A 12 5.17 17.16 -15.47
N LYS A 13 4.20 17.43 -16.35
CA LYS A 13 4.17 16.81 -17.68
C LYS A 13 4.74 17.79 -18.70
N ASN A 14 6.07 17.87 -18.79
CA ASN A 14 6.81 18.21 -20.01
C ASN A 14 8.32 18.32 -19.74
N GLY A 15 9.06 17.27 -20.11
CA GLY A 15 10.46 17.38 -20.53
C GLY A 15 11.45 16.60 -19.67
N ASN A 16 11.89 15.45 -20.18
CA ASN A 16 13.02 14.67 -19.67
C ASN A 16 12.83 14.04 -18.27
N ASP A 17 11.72 13.33 -18.07
CA ASP A 17 11.30 12.69 -16.80
C ASP A 17 12.26 11.58 -16.28
N GLY A 18 13.37 11.29 -16.97
CA GLY A 18 14.33 10.23 -16.62
C GLY A 18 15.66 10.73 -16.06
N ASP A 19 15.84 12.03 -15.90
CA ASP A 19 17.10 12.61 -15.44
C ASP A 19 17.19 12.58 -13.92
N VAL A 20 18.11 11.77 -13.38
CA VAL A 20 18.41 11.72 -11.93
C VAL A 20 18.79 13.11 -11.42
N ALA A 21 19.39 13.95 -12.28
CA ALA A 21 19.78 15.29 -11.89
C ALA A 21 18.61 16.22 -11.53
N GLN A 22 17.43 16.00 -12.11
CA GLN A 22 16.24 16.79 -11.77
C GLN A 22 15.47 16.21 -10.57
N LEU A 23 15.73 14.94 -10.26
CA LEU A 23 14.99 14.19 -9.25
C LEU A 23 15.25 14.71 -7.83
N GLY A 24 16.52 14.91 -7.46
CA GLY A 24 16.92 15.45 -6.16
C GLY A 24 16.29 16.83 -5.88
N PRO A 25 16.49 17.84 -6.74
CA PRO A 25 15.88 19.16 -6.60
C PRO A 25 14.35 19.12 -6.50
N ASN A 26 13.69 18.28 -7.31
CA ASN A 26 12.23 18.14 -7.27
C ASN A 26 11.74 17.51 -5.96
N MET A 27 12.45 16.50 -5.44
CA MET A 27 12.14 15.89 -4.14
C MET A 27 12.35 16.87 -2.99
N LEU A 28 13.46 17.61 -3.00
CA LEU A 28 13.74 18.64 -2.00
C LEU A 28 12.67 19.73 -2.00
N LYS A 29 12.31 20.23 -3.19
CA LYS A 29 11.24 21.20 -3.35
C LYS A 29 9.92 20.67 -2.80
N THR A 30 9.58 19.43 -3.13
CA THR A 30 8.36 18.78 -2.64
C THR A 30 8.37 18.65 -1.12
N LEU A 31 9.50 18.30 -0.49
CA LEU A 31 9.61 18.29 0.98
C LEU A 31 9.41 19.69 1.57
N ASN A 32 10.07 20.70 1.01
CA ASN A 32 9.99 22.09 1.49
C ASN A 32 8.58 22.70 1.33
N ASP A 33 7.86 22.34 0.27
CA ASP A 33 6.48 22.78 0.03
C ASP A 33 5.48 22.15 1.02
N ASN A 34 5.92 21.11 1.75
CA ASN A 34 5.11 20.32 2.67
C ASN A 34 5.67 20.38 4.09
N GLN A 35 5.83 21.59 4.65
CA GLN A 35 6.36 21.81 6.02
C GLN A 35 5.61 21.04 7.12
N TRP A 36 4.34 20.67 6.89
CA TRP A 36 3.56 19.82 7.79
C TRP A 36 4.19 18.43 8.03
N ILE A 37 5.11 18.00 7.16
CA ILE A 37 5.92 16.78 7.32
C ILE A 37 6.78 16.86 8.59
N ASP A 38 7.30 18.04 8.93
CA ASP A 38 8.19 18.21 10.08
C ASP A 38 7.45 18.12 11.42
N ASP A 39 6.12 18.25 11.41
CA ASP A 39 5.27 18.13 12.60
C ASP A 39 5.08 16.66 13.05
N PHE A 40 5.46 15.67 12.23
CA PHE A 40 5.37 14.24 12.60
C PHE A 40 6.57 13.77 13.40
N ALA A 41 6.58 14.12 14.68
CA ALA A 41 7.62 13.67 15.60
C ALA A 41 7.41 12.25 16.15
N ALA A 42 6.24 11.62 15.94
CA ALA A 42 5.90 10.35 16.59
C ALA A 42 5.09 9.39 15.72
N GLY A 43 5.28 8.09 15.99
CA GLY A 43 4.47 7.01 15.43
C GLY A 43 4.83 6.63 14.00
N LEU A 44 3.84 6.13 13.25
CA LEU A 44 4.01 5.52 11.94
C LEU A 44 4.48 6.49 10.86
N LEU A 45 4.04 7.75 10.97
CA LEU A 45 4.35 8.77 9.99
C LEU A 45 5.83 9.18 10.06
N SER A 46 6.49 9.08 11.21
CA SER A 46 7.93 9.40 11.30
C SER A 46 8.77 8.45 10.44
N ASN A 47 8.41 7.16 10.37
CA ASN A 47 9.05 6.19 9.49
C ASN A 47 8.86 6.57 8.00
N CYS A 48 7.67 7.04 7.63
CA CYS A 48 7.41 7.49 6.26
C CYS A 48 8.21 8.75 5.90
N VAL A 49 8.29 9.73 6.82
CA VAL A 49 9.13 10.93 6.67
C VAL A 49 10.60 10.56 6.49
N ALA A 50 11.10 9.63 7.31
CA ALA A 50 12.48 9.17 7.22
C ALA A 50 12.78 8.54 5.85
N VAL A 51 11.88 7.68 5.35
CA VAL A 51 12.00 7.09 4.00
C VAL A 51 11.99 8.15 2.90
N LEU A 52 11.14 9.18 2.98
CA LEU A 52 11.14 10.28 2.02
C LEU A 52 12.48 11.04 2.03
N ARG A 53 13.02 11.32 3.22
CA ARG A 53 14.33 12.00 3.36
C ARG A 53 15.48 11.14 2.84
N LEU A 54 15.48 9.84 3.14
CA LEU A 54 16.48 8.89 2.63
C LEU A 54 16.39 8.73 1.12
N CYS A 55 15.19 8.75 0.54
CA CYS A 55 14.98 8.75 -0.90
C CYS A 55 15.63 9.99 -1.55
N HIS A 56 15.43 11.18 -0.97
CA HIS A 56 16.12 12.39 -1.41
C HIS A 56 17.66 12.25 -1.27
N SER A 57 18.15 11.80 -0.12
CA SER A 57 19.60 11.57 0.10
C SER A 57 20.20 10.60 -0.91
N LEU A 58 19.48 9.54 -1.28
CA LEU A 58 19.88 8.59 -2.32
C LEU A 58 20.08 9.30 -3.67
N THR A 59 19.12 10.13 -4.07
CA THR A 59 19.19 10.86 -5.35
C THR A 59 20.33 11.88 -5.38
N GLU A 60 20.57 12.58 -4.26
CA GLU A 60 21.70 13.50 -4.13
C GLU A 60 23.04 12.75 -4.20
N ARG A 61 23.12 11.55 -3.61
CA ARG A 61 24.32 10.70 -3.68
C ARG A 61 24.61 10.23 -5.10
N MET A 62 23.58 10.06 -5.92
CA MET A 62 23.67 9.59 -7.29
C MET A 62 24.00 10.70 -8.30
N LEU A 63 23.66 11.96 -8.01
CA LEU A 63 23.89 13.10 -8.90
C LEU A 63 25.36 13.25 -9.35
N PRO A 64 26.39 13.18 -8.48
CA PRO A 64 27.78 13.25 -8.92
C PRO A 64 28.20 12.06 -9.78
N LEU A 65 27.58 10.89 -9.57
CA LEU A 65 27.88 9.66 -10.31
C LEU A 65 27.36 9.76 -11.74
N GLU A 66 26.20 10.39 -11.90
CA GLU A 66 25.64 10.69 -13.21
C GLU A 66 26.50 11.72 -13.97
N GLN A 67 27.01 12.74 -13.30
CA GLN A 67 27.88 13.74 -13.93
C GLN A 67 29.25 13.17 -14.35
N GLN A 68 29.68 12.07 -13.73
CA GLN A 68 30.88 11.31 -14.13
C GLN A 68 30.67 10.40 -15.35
N LYS A 69 29.48 10.43 -15.99
CA LYS A 69 29.09 9.66 -17.20
C LYS A 69 30.08 9.68 -18.37
N SER A 70 31.02 10.63 -18.41
CA SER A 70 31.88 10.84 -19.58
C SER A 70 32.77 9.64 -19.96
N ASN A 71 33.07 8.67 -19.07
CA ASN A 71 33.95 7.54 -19.45
C ASN A 71 33.76 6.19 -18.71
N GLN A 72 32.81 6.04 -17.78
CA GLN A 72 32.81 4.86 -16.86
C GLN A 72 31.62 3.90 -17.00
N TYR A 73 30.47 4.33 -17.50
CA TYR A 73 29.26 3.50 -17.59
C TYR A 73 28.90 3.16 -19.04
N SER A 74 28.38 1.94 -19.25
CA SER A 74 27.86 1.54 -20.56
C SER A 74 26.49 2.18 -20.81
N LEU A 75 26.14 2.38 -22.08
CA LEU A 75 24.83 2.90 -22.49
C LEU A 75 23.65 2.08 -21.94
N GLN A 76 23.87 0.80 -21.63
CA GLN A 76 22.88 -0.06 -20.98
C GLN A 76 22.65 0.33 -19.51
N ILE A 77 23.70 0.64 -18.76
CA ILE A 77 23.58 1.08 -17.36
C ILE A 77 22.85 2.42 -17.29
N ASP A 78 23.18 3.35 -18.18
CA ASP A 78 22.49 4.66 -18.25
C ASP A 78 20.99 4.50 -18.52
N LYS A 79 20.63 3.61 -19.45
CA LYS A 79 19.22 3.30 -19.73
C LYS A 79 18.50 2.75 -18.49
N LEU A 80 19.13 1.81 -17.76
CA LEU A 80 18.55 1.25 -16.54
C LEU A 80 18.35 2.32 -15.46
N ILE A 81 19.32 3.23 -15.30
CA ILE A 81 19.22 4.35 -14.36
C ILE A 81 18.05 5.27 -14.74
N CYS A 82 17.93 5.65 -16.01
CA CYS A 82 16.83 6.49 -16.50
C CYS A 82 15.45 5.82 -16.35
N GLU A 83 15.34 4.52 -16.60
CA GLU A 83 14.09 3.78 -16.43
C GLU A 83 13.69 3.66 -14.96
N ALA A 84 14.66 3.48 -14.07
CA ALA A 84 14.41 3.40 -12.63
C ALA A 84 14.09 4.77 -12.02
N SER A 85 14.76 5.84 -12.46
CA SER A 85 14.56 7.21 -11.94
C SER A 85 13.14 7.71 -12.22
N GLY A 86 12.60 7.40 -13.41
CA GLY A 86 11.23 7.74 -13.80
C GLY A 86 10.15 7.09 -12.92
N ARG A 87 10.49 6.08 -12.12
CA ARG A 87 9.58 5.45 -11.15
C ARG A 87 9.66 6.08 -9.76
N LEU A 88 10.72 6.80 -9.46
CA LEU A 88 10.97 7.26 -8.09
C LEU A 88 10.02 8.40 -7.70
N MET A 89 9.86 9.41 -8.55
CA MET A 89 9.00 10.57 -8.26
C MET A 89 7.52 10.18 -8.07
N PRO A 90 6.89 9.36 -8.94
CA PRO A 90 5.51 8.92 -8.72
C PRO A 90 5.31 8.17 -7.41
N ASN A 91 6.28 7.34 -7.00
CA ASN A 91 6.21 6.62 -5.72
C ASN A 91 6.38 7.57 -4.53
N PHE A 92 7.29 8.53 -4.65
CA PHE A 92 7.53 9.57 -3.65
C PHE A 92 6.26 10.41 -3.41
N GLU A 93 5.65 10.92 -4.47
CA GLU A 93 4.40 11.69 -4.41
C GLU A 93 3.25 10.84 -3.88
N SER A 94 3.16 9.58 -4.31
CA SER A 94 2.08 8.68 -3.85
C SER A 94 2.16 8.39 -2.35
N LEU A 95 3.36 8.24 -1.78
CA LEU A 95 3.55 8.11 -0.34
C LEU A 95 3.12 9.41 0.36
N LEU A 96 3.59 10.55 -0.13
CA LEU A 96 3.25 11.85 0.44
C LEU A 96 1.74 12.14 0.45
N CYS A 97 1.05 11.84 -0.66
CA CYS A 97 -0.41 11.95 -0.74
C CYS A 97 -1.12 11.05 0.28
N SER A 98 -0.60 9.84 0.52
CA SER A 98 -1.18 8.91 1.50
C SER A 98 -1.00 9.42 2.93
N MET A 99 0.14 10.06 3.23
CA MET A 99 0.39 10.71 4.53
C MET A 99 -0.50 11.94 4.76
N ALA A 100 -0.85 12.67 3.69
CA ALA A 100 -1.72 13.84 3.76
C ALA A 100 -3.22 13.49 3.82
N ALA A 101 -3.58 12.22 3.75
CA ALA A 101 -4.98 11.78 3.73
C ALA A 101 -5.66 12.07 5.09
N PRO A 102 -6.94 12.50 5.11
CA PRO A 102 -7.67 12.76 6.35
C PRO A 102 -7.77 11.54 7.27
N ASN A 103 -7.86 10.35 6.67
CA ASN A 103 -7.83 9.07 7.35
C ASN A 103 -6.66 8.28 6.78
N VAL A 104 -5.58 8.22 7.55
CA VAL A 104 -4.36 7.51 7.16
C VAL A 104 -4.56 6.02 7.40
N ASP A 105 -4.50 5.22 6.34
CA ASP A 105 -4.54 3.77 6.41
C ASP A 105 -3.11 3.22 6.44
N ILE A 106 -2.77 2.49 7.52
CA ILE A 106 -1.47 1.87 7.73
C ILE A 106 -1.11 0.85 6.63
N ARG A 107 -2.10 0.13 6.08
CA ARG A 107 -1.89 -0.84 4.99
C ARG A 107 -1.46 -0.13 3.71
N VAL A 108 -2.07 1.03 3.44
CA VAL A 108 -1.72 1.86 2.29
C VAL A 108 -0.32 2.45 2.49
N LEU A 109 0.00 2.96 3.68
CA LEU A 109 1.34 3.48 3.97
C LEU A 109 2.42 2.42 3.77
N GLU A 110 2.22 1.21 4.32
CA GLU A 110 3.17 0.10 4.17
C GLU A 110 3.42 -0.21 2.69
N ALA A 111 2.36 -0.37 1.90
CA ALA A 111 2.48 -0.67 0.48
C ALA A 111 3.20 0.43 -0.29
N ARG A 112 2.95 1.71 0.03
CA ARG A 112 3.61 2.86 -0.62
C ARG A 112 5.07 2.99 -0.22
N VAL A 113 5.40 2.78 1.05
CA VAL A 113 6.78 2.74 1.53
C VAL A 113 7.52 1.59 0.84
N ASN A 114 6.96 0.38 0.83
CA ASN A 114 7.57 -0.78 0.19
C ASN A 114 7.83 -0.56 -1.31
N SER A 115 6.87 0.05 -2.01
CA SER A 115 7.01 0.41 -3.43
C SER A 115 8.12 1.43 -3.67
N LEU A 116 8.22 2.47 -2.82
CA LEU A 116 9.27 3.47 -2.91
C LEU A 116 10.66 2.87 -2.61
N VAL A 117 10.77 2.06 -1.55
CA VAL A 117 12.00 1.33 -1.21
C VAL A 117 12.45 0.44 -2.38
N SER A 118 11.52 -0.30 -2.97
CA SER A 118 11.81 -1.15 -4.14
C SER A 118 12.29 -0.35 -5.35
N ALA A 119 11.69 0.81 -5.61
CA ALA A 119 12.14 1.72 -6.67
C ALA A 119 13.54 2.29 -6.39
N SER A 120 13.84 2.63 -5.13
CA SER A 120 15.17 3.08 -4.69
C SER A 120 16.24 1.99 -4.90
N TRP A 121 15.93 0.73 -4.59
CA TRP A 121 16.82 -0.40 -4.90
C TRP A 121 17.06 -0.53 -6.41
N ALA A 122 15.99 -0.53 -7.21
CA ALA A 122 16.10 -0.63 -8.66
C ALA A 122 16.97 0.48 -9.27
N LEU A 123 16.93 1.68 -8.70
CA LEU A 123 17.73 2.82 -9.12
C LEU A 123 19.22 2.67 -8.74
N ALA A 124 19.51 2.19 -7.54
CA ALA A 124 20.88 2.05 -7.05
C ALA A 124 21.63 0.85 -7.65
N MET A 125 20.92 -0.25 -7.95
CA MET A 125 21.52 -1.52 -8.39
C MET A 125 22.45 -1.41 -9.61
N PRO A 126 22.08 -0.72 -10.70
CA PRO A 126 22.97 -0.56 -11.86
C PRO A 126 24.31 0.09 -11.50
N ILE A 127 24.29 1.05 -10.56
CA ILE A 127 25.48 1.74 -10.09
C ILE A 127 26.31 0.83 -9.18
N CYS A 128 25.69 0.09 -8.26
CA CYS A 128 26.39 -0.85 -7.39
C CYS A 128 27.12 -1.94 -8.18
N LEU A 129 26.53 -2.40 -9.29
CA LEU A 129 27.14 -3.37 -10.20
C LEU A 129 28.29 -2.78 -11.02
N ALA A 130 28.17 -1.52 -11.42
CA ALA A 130 29.15 -0.87 -12.26
C ALA A 130 30.33 -0.27 -11.49
N ASN A 131 30.11 0.15 -10.24
CA ASN A 131 31.11 0.77 -9.38
C ASN A 131 31.00 0.26 -7.94
N LEU A 132 31.79 -0.77 -7.64
CA LEU A 132 31.83 -1.40 -6.31
C LEU A 132 32.17 -0.43 -5.16
N LYS A 133 32.83 0.70 -5.44
CA LYS A 133 33.13 1.71 -4.40
C LYS A 133 31.88 2.47 -3.95
N GLN A 134 30.84 2.54 -4.78
CA GLN A 134 29.57 3.17 -4.42
C GLN A 134 28.60 2.20 -3.77
N LYS A 135 28.90 0.90 -3.77
CA LYS A 135 28.03 -0.14 -3.21
C LYS A 135 27.74 0.11 -1.73
N GLU A 136 28.77 0.20 -0.89
CA GLU A 136 28.59 0.34 0.57
C GLU A 136 27.82 1.62 0.95
N PRO A 137 28.15 2.83 0.43
CA PRO A 137 27.39 4.04 0.75
C PRO A 137 25.93 4.02 0.28
N LEU A 138 25.64 3.38 -0.85
CA LEU A 138 24.27 3.26 -1.36
C LEU A 138 23.49 2.21 -0.55
N GLU A 139 24.12 1.08 -0.24
CA GLU A 139 23.53 0.02 0.60
C GLU A 139 23.22 0.53 2.01
N GLU A 140 24.03 1.40 2.60
CA GLU A 140 23.75 2.02 3.90
C GLU A 140 22.40 2.75 3.88
N ILE A 141 22.19 3.65 2.92
CA ILE A 141 20.93 4.40 2.76
C ILE A 141 19.76 3.43 2.55
N LEU A 142 19.92 2.43 1.67
CA LEU A 142 18.87 1.48 1.34
C LEU A 142 18.52 0.54 2.50
N ASN A 143 19.51 0.17 3.31
CA ASN A 143 19.30 -0.63 4.52
C ASN A 143 18.56 0.17 5.59
N GLU A 144 18.87 1.46 5.73
CA GLU A 144 18.13 2.35 6.63
C GLU A 144 16.67 2.50 6.18
N MET A 145 16.43 2.67 4.88
CA MET A 145 15.06 2.68 4.31
C MET A 145 14.30 1.38 4.64
N ASN A 146 14.96 0.22 4.48
CA ASN A 146 14.40 -1.08 4.85
C ASN A 146 14.12 -1.22 6.35
N ALA A 147 14.95 -0.61 7.21
CA ALA A 147 14.72 -0.62 8.65
C ALA A 147 13.43 0.13 9.03
N HIS A 148 13.15 1.26 8.38
CA HIS A 148 11.89 1.99 8.56
C HIS A 148 10.68 1.23 8.01
N LEU A 149 10.82 0.55 6.86
CA LEU A 149 9.77 -0.34 6.35
C LEU A 149 9.45 -1.47 7.33
N LYS A 150 10.47 -2.12 7.91
CA LYS A 150 10.27 -3.17 8.91
C LYS A 150 9.55 -2.65 10.16
N GLN A 151 9.86 -1.46 10.63
CA GLN A 151 9.14 -0.85 11.76
C GLN A 151 7.66 -0.63 11.43
N LEU A 152 7.36 -0.22 10.20
CA LEU A 152 5.99 -0.04 9.73
C LEU A 152 5.23 -1.37 9.62
N GLN A 153 5.89 -2.43 9.15
CA GLN A 153 5.33 -3.78 9.08
C GLN A 153 5.04 -4.35 10.47
N VAL A 154 5.96 -4.20 11.43
CA VAL A 154 5.72 -4.61 12.83
C VAL A 154 4.50 -3.90 13.43
N ALA A 155 4.34 -2.61 13.12
CA ALA A 155 3.18 -1.87 13.59
C ALA A 155 1.88 -2.28 12.87
N LEU A 156 1.96 -2.70 11.61
CA LEU A 156 0.83 -3.27 10.87
C LEU A 156 0.38 -4.59 11.50
N ASP A 157 1.30 -5.49 11.81
CA ASP A 157 0.99 -6.76 12.48
C ASP A 157 0.28 -6.51 13.82
N GLN A 158 0.79 -5.55 14.61
CA GLN A 158 0.17 -5.16 15.88
C GLN A 158 -1.23 -4.55 15.70
N PHE A 159 -1.42 -3.77 14.64
CA PHE A 159 -2.71 -3.17 14.30
C PHE A 159 -3.74 -4.24 13.92
N GLU A 160 -3.36 -5.20 13.07
CA GLU A 160 -4.23 -6.30 12.66
C GLU A 160 -4.61 -7.19 13.86
N GLU A 161 -3.65 -7.53 14.73
CA GLU A 161 -3.94 -8.25 15.97
C GLU A 161 -4.93 -7.51 16.88
N GLN A 162 -4.83 -6.17 16.95
CA GLN A 162 -5.75 -5.36 17.74
C GLN A 162 -7.15 -5.34 17.13
N GLU A 163 -7.27 -5.21 15.80
CA GLU A 163 -8.54 -5.30 15.10
C GLU A 163 -9.23 -6.66 15.36
N GLU A 164 -8.50 -7.77 15.29
CA GLU A 164 -9.03 -9.10 15.59
C GLU A 164 -9.51 -9.24 17.04
N LYS A 165 -8.69 -8.80 18.00
CA LYS A 165 -9.05 -8.83 19.43
C LYS A 165 -10.32 -8.04 19.69
N GLN A 166 -10.46 -6.87 19.06
CA GLN A 166 -11.64 -6.01 19.21
C GLN A 166 -12.88 -6.62 18.56
N GLN A 167 -12.76 -7.27 17.40
CA GLN A 167 -13.87 -7.99 16.77
C GLN A 167 -14.35 -9.17 17.62
N ILE A 168 -13.43 -9.95 18.19
CA ILE A 168 -13.76 -11.07 19.09
C ILE A 168 -14.48 -10.55 20.34
N GLU A 169 -14.01 -9.45 20.93
CA GLU A 169 -14.66 -8.85 22.09
C GLU A 169 -16.07 -8.35 21.76
N ASN A 170 -16.25 -7.69 20.62
CA ASN A 170 -17.56 -7.25 20.15
C ASN A 170 -18.52 -8.43 19.94
N CYS A 171 -18.05 -9.53 19.37
CA CYS A 171 -18.84 -10.76 19.22
C CYS A 171 -19.25 -11.35 20.59
N LYS A 172 -18.32 -11.38 21.56
CA LYS A 172 -18.61 -11.82 22.94
C LYS A 172 -19.66 -10.94 23.60
N ASN A 173 -19.58 -9.62 23.42
CA ASN A 173 -20.51 -8.66 24.01
C ASN A 173 -21.91 -8.75 23.37
N ALA A 174 -22.00 -8.90 22.05
CA ALA A 174 -23.26 -9.14 21.34
C ALA A 174 -23.92 -10.46 21.79
N THR A 175 -23.12 -11.51 21.96
CA THR A 175 -23.62 -12.82 22.43
C THR A 175 -24.13 -12.74 23.88
N LYS A 176 -23.39 -12.06 24.78
CA LYS A 176 -23.85 -11.80 26.15
C LYS A 176 -25.16 -11.02 26.19
N PHE A 177 -25.31 -10.01 25.35
CA PHE A 177 -26.55 -9.23 25.26
C PHE A 177 -27.72 -10.07 24.75
N SER A 178 -27.50 -10.89 23.72
CA SER A 178 -28.49 -11.84 23.19
C SER A 178 -28.94 -12.87 24.25
N LEU A 179 -28.00 -13.48 24.98
CA LEU A 179 -28.31 -14.40 26.08
C LEU A 179 -29.10 -13.71 27.19
N ARG A 180 -28.80 -12.43 27.50
CA ARG A 180 -29.53 -11.66 28.50
C ARG A 180 -30.98 -11.40 28.09
N LEU A 181 -31.22 -11.08 26.82
CA LEU A 181 -32.57 -10.90 26.26
C LEU A 181 -33.36 -12.21 26.23
N GLN A 182 -32.72 -13.32 25.83
CA GLN A 182 -33.38 -14.63 25.86
C GLN A 182 -33.76 -15.05 27.27
N ASN A 183 -32.89 -14.82 28.26
CA ASN A 183 -33.18 -15.09 29.66
C ASN A 183 -34.31 -14.21 30.18
N PHE A 184 -34.38 -12.93 29.78
CA PHE A 184 -35.46 -12.01 30.17
C PHE A 184 -36.83 -12.42 29.57
N ASN A 185 -36.85 -12.86 28.31
CA ASN A 185 -38.09 -13.37 27.68
C ASN A 185 -38.53 -14.71 28.28
N LYS A 186 -37.58 -15.55 28.72
CA LYS A 186 -37.88 -16.84 29.36
C LYS A 186 -38.44 -16.66 30.77
N THR A 187 -38.04 -15.64 31.52
CA THR A 187 -38.65 -15.30 32.81
C THR A 187 -40.01 -14.60 32.68
N GLN A 188 -40.31 -13.91 31.58
CA GLN A 188 -41.67 -13.40 31.34
C GLN A 188 -42.66 -14.50 30.93
N ASN A 189 -42.20 -15.53 30.21
CA ASN A 189 -43.06 -16.66 29.81
C ASN A 189 -43.37 -17.66 30.95
N HIS A 190 -42.82 -17.48 32.15
CA HIS A 190 -43.10 -18.34 33.33
C HIS A 190 -43.99 -17.64 34.39
N VAL A 191 -44.55 -16.46 34.09
CA VAL A 191 -45.50 -15.75 34.98
C VAL A 191 -46.87 -15.58 34.30
N SER A 192 -47.30 -16.58 33.54
CA SER A 192 -48.65 -16.61 32.95
C SER A 192 -49.19 -18.03 32.83
N GLU A 193 -49.26 -18.73 33.96
CA GLU A 193 -50.23 -19.82 34.16
C GLU A 193 -50.98 -19.59 35.48
N THR A 194 -51.83 -18.57 35.50
CA THR A 194 -53.03 -18.58 36.34
C THR A 194 -54.21 -18.15 35.49
N SER A 195 -55.02 -19.15 35.17
CA SER A 195 -56.35 -19.07 34.60
C SER A 195 -57.24 -18.04 35.30
N PHE A 196 -57.84 -17.13 34.53
CA PHE A 196 -59.14 -16.53 34.86
C PHE A 196 -59.98 -16.35 33.59
N THR A 197 -61.28 -16.56 33.79
CA THR A 197 -62.36 -16.73 32.82
C THR A 197 -62.79 -15.45 32.10
N ASN A 198 -63.33 -15.66 30.90
CA ASN A 198 -64.00 -14.73 29.98
C ASN A 198 -64.78 -13.55 30.59
N SER A 199 -64.68 -12.40 29.94
CA SER A 199 -65.82 -11.52 29.61
C SER A 199 -65.50 -10.69 28.36
N GLU A 200 -66.49 -10.62 27.45
CA GLU A 200 -66.57 -9.82 26.21
C GLU A 200 -66.32 -8.30 26.49
N ASN A 201 -65.97 -7.38 25.58
CA ASN A 201 -66.22 -7.17 24.14
C ASN A 201 -65.32 -5.97 23.63
N PRO A 202 -65.50 -5.32 22.44
CA PRO A 202 -64.47 -5.22 21.40
C PRO A 202 -63.92 -3.80 21.12
N GLY A 203 -62.79 -3.70 20.40
CA GLY A 203 -62.27 -2.42 19.87
C GLY A 203 -60.90 -2.53 19.17
N LEU A 204 -60.93 -2.65 17.84
CA LEU A 204 -59.86 -2.53 16.84
C LEU A 204 -58.99 -1.23 16.96
N PRO A 205 -57.88 -1.01 16.19
CA PRO A 205 -57.00 -1.96 15.49
C PRO A 205 -55.47 -1.60 15.32
N HIS A 206 -54.72 -2.54 14.71
CA HIS A 206 -53.52 -2.44 13.82
C HIS A 206 -52.19 -1.90 14.41
N THR A 207 -50.98 -2.44 14.18
CA THR A 207 -50.42 -3.54 13.36
C THR A 207 -48.96 -3.76 13.83
N CYS A 208 -48.52 -5.00 14.05
CA CYS A 208 -47.09 -5.34 14.17
C CYS A 208 -46.63 -6.05 12.89
N GLU A 209 -45.65 -5.48 12.20
CA GLU A 209 -44.94 -6.13 11.09
C GLU A 209 -44.01 -7.23 11.64
N ASN A 210 -44.25 -8.46 11.22
CA ASN A 210 -43.34 -9.59 11.42
C ASN A 210 -42.28 -9.58 10.31
N VAL A 211 -41.02 -9.25 10.65
CA VAL A 211 -39.89 -9.47 9.76
C VAL A 211 -39.49 -10.95 9.81
N LYS A 212 -39.83 -11.68 8.76
CA LYS A 212 -39.47 -13.08 8.52
C LYS A 212 -38.07 -13.15 7.90
N ILE A 213 -37.05 -13.48 8.68
CA ILE A 213 -35.71 -13.78 8.15
C ILE A 213 -35.74 -15.18 7.53
N ARG A 214 -35.57 -15.24 6.21
CA ARG A 214 -35.44 -16.47 5.43
C ARG A 214 -33.94 -16.75 5.25
N ILE A 215 -33.42 -17.77 5.92
CA ILE A 215 -32.09 -18.32 5.65
C ILE A 215 -32.26 -19.27 4.45
N GLY A 216 -31.70 -18.89 3.31
CA GLY A 216 -31.56 -19.75 2.13
C GLY A 216 -30.15 -20.29 2.07
N ASN A 217 -30.03 -21.61 2.19
CA ASN A 217 -28.87 -22.37 1.74
C ASN A 217 -28.93 -22.44 0.21
N ASP A 218 -27.85 -22.07 -0.48
CA ASP A 218 -27.59 -22.53 -1.84
C ASP A 218 -26.09 -22.83 -1.97
N GLU A 219 -25.75 -24.11 -1.77
CA GLU A 219 -24.60 -24.73 -2.42
C GLU A 219 -24.99 -24.99 -3.87
N GLU A 220 -24.21 -24.49 -4.84
CA GLU A 220 -23.58 -25.30 -5.89
C GLU A 220 -22.96 -24.43 -7.00
N GLN A 221 -21.71 -24.77 -7.31
CA GLN A 221 -21.08 -24.87 -8.63
C GLN A 221 -21.17 -23.69 -9.60
N ILE A 222 -20.03 -23.07 -9.94
CA ILE A 222 -19.51 -23.06 -11.33
C ILE A 222 -17.97 -23.02 -11.33
N SER A 223 -17.38 -24.18 -11.65
CA SER A 223 -16.05 -24.30 -12.24
C SER A 223 -16.07 -23.71 -13.66
N SER A 224 -15.20 -22.74 -13.97
CA SER A 224 -14.57 -22.58 -15.29
C SER A 224 -13.90 -21.21 -15.38
N LEU A 225 -12.58 -21.18 -15.59
CA LEU A 225 -11.87 -20.41 -16.62
C LEU A 225 -10.36 -20.45 -16.34
N LEU A 226 -9.78 -21.61 -16.58
CA LEU A 226 -8.41 -21.73 -17.09
C LEU A 226 -8.51 -21.81 -18.62
N PRO A 227 -7.60 -21.15 -19.35
CA PRO A 227 -7.10 -21.71 -20.58
C PRO A 227 -5.63 -22.11 -20.43
N SER A 228 -5.42 -23.37 -20.82
CA SER A 228 -4.18 -24.10 -21.03
C SER A 228 -3.20 -23.39 -21.98
N THR A 229 -1.91 -23.47 -21.65
CA THR A 229 -0.70 -23.38 -22.51
C THR A 229 -0.73 -24.40 -23.67
N PRO A 230 0.17 -24.42 -24.70
CA PRO A 230 1.61 -24.10 -24.65
C PRO A 230 2.27 -23.46 -25.91
N GLU A 231 3.56 -23.11 -25.75
CA GLU A 231 4.68 -23.17 -26.73
C GLU A 231 4.59 -22.44 -28.09
N GLN A 232 5.49 -21.48 -28.30
CA GLN A 232 6.45 -21.52 -29.43
C GLN A 232 7.79 -20.90 -29.01
N PHE A 233 8.76 -21.79 -28.75
CA PHE A 233 10.20 -21.50 -28.82
C PHE A 233 10.56 -21.31 -30.29
N VAL A 234 11.21 -20.19 -30.64
CA VAL A 234 11.98 -20.09 -31.88
C VAL A 234 13.44 -20.02 -31.49
N GLU A 235 14.06 -21.19 -31.54
CA GLU A 235 15.51 -21.38 -31.58
C GLU A 235 15.94 -21.19 -33.04
N GLU A 236 16.52 -20.04 -33.36
CA GLU A 236 17.13 -19.81 -34.67
C GLU A 236 18.64 -20.04 -34.57
N THR A 237 19.02 -21.26 -34.95
CA THR A 237 20.35 -21.75 -35.24
C THR A 237 21.12 -20.86 -36.22
N ALA A 238 22.35 -20.52 -35.86
CA ALA A 238 23.37 -20.04 -36.78
C ALA A 238 23.73 -21.08 -37.85
N PRO A 239 24.15 -20.65 -39.05
CA PRO A 239 25.09 -21.42 -39.85
C PRO A 239 26.37 -20.61 -40.18
N ALA A 240 27.48 -21.27 -39.85
CA ALA A 240 28.75 -21.35 -40.57
C ALA A 240 29.21 -20.18 -41.47
N ASP A 241 30.35 -19.64 -41.05
CA ASP A 241 31.48 -19.18 -41.85
C ASP A 241 31.67 -19.92 -43.19
N PRO A 242 31.98 -19.20 -44.28
CA PRO A 242 33.09 -19.63 -45.11
C PRO A 242 34.04 -18.47 -45.44
N ALA A 243 35.22 -18.51 -44.83
CA ALA A 243 36.51 -18.72 -45.52
C ALA A 243 36.72 -18.02 -46.90
N ILE A 244 37.73 -17.14 -46.90
CA ILE A 244 38.72 -16.91 -47.98
C ILE A 244 38.18 -16.04 -49.14
N THR A 245 38.81 -14.93 -49.55
CA THR A 245 40.05 -14.92 -50.34
C THR A 245 40.59 -13.50 -50.55
N LYS A 246 41.91 -13.35 -50.32
CA LYS A 246 42.93 -12.46 -50.94
C LYS A 246 42.71 -10.96 -51.01
#